data_AF-A0ABD3N978-F1
#
_entry.id   AF-A0ABD3N978-F1
#
_cell.length_a   1.000
_cell.length_b   1.000
_cell.length_c   1.000
_cell.angle_alpha   90.00
_cell.angle_beta   90.00
_cell.angle_gamma   90.00
#
_symmetry.space_group_name_H-M   'P 1'
#
loop_
_entity.id
_entity.type
_entity.pdbx_description
1 polymer ?
#
loop_
_entity_poly.entity_id
_entity_poly.type
_entity_poly.pdbx_seq_one_letter_code
_entity_poly.pdbx_strand_id
1 'polypeptide(L)'
;MVAIQQAVEILQQCRDQLELCTQTPLNIESYREELIHECHIAIDLWNELKSSEKRVLELESNTKITKGLSNKMEYSKAANELLVVKKKSKELSSQINKEINTSSIMVKNTKRVKIELDRLDDTLRIAQLELQLQSSESSTTTGNMTPSLQAELEAVPAQLLREQLITQNKVINQALEEVRYTLHREKEDHRELVADIQFEIKTIRDNLDAMANGTYPPAMEFEARQIDRRRNQTNNINNQRGTIQNEIDVLKARIFEDGKVQDATISILQHEQLVLEQRLADVIQYNTTSMHDIETTLFNLHNEQSNITVVLQQFAIRVAKEQEEEKVLAELERARLAELEYEKSIDEKEYFAALWIQLRWKAYCKRKAMKQKSNKKSKKGANGGSKK
;
A
#
# COMPACT_ATOMS: atom_id res chain seq x y z
N MET A 1 -13.03 19.29 108.63
CA MET A 1 -12.29 19.97 107.55
C MET A 1 -11.08 19.19 107.06
N VAL A 2 -10.05 18.92 107.87
CA VAL A 2 -8.77 18.31 107.37
C VAL A 2 -8.94 16.96 106.67
N ALA A 3 -9.78 16.06 107.17
CA ALA A 3 -9.94 14.70 106.61
C ALA A 3 -10.61 14.67 105.22
N ILE A 4 -11.61 15.53 104.97
CA ILE A 4 -12.32 15.58 103.67
C ILE A 4 -11.45 16.30 102.62
N GLN A 5 -10.74 17.35 103.04
CA GLN A 5 -9.75 18.02 102.18
C GLN A 5 -8.66 17.05 101.71
N GLN A 6 -8.10 16.25 102.64
CA GLN A 6 -7.12 15.20 102.32
C GLN A 6 -7.70 14.11 101.42
N ALA A 7 -8.97 13.72 101.61
CA ALA A 7 -9.63 12.74 100.75
C ALA A 7 -9.81 13.26 99.30
N VAL A 8 -10.18 14.53 99.11
CA VAL A 8 -10.30 15.16 97.79
C VAL A 8 -8.93 15.23 97.09
N GLU A 9 -7.86 15.60 97.82
CA GLU A 9 -6.50 15.62 97.28
C GLU A 9 -6.02 14.24 96.84
N ILE A 10 -6.28 13.20 97.63
CA ILE A 10 -5.92 11.81 97.29
C ILE A 10 -6.72 11.34 96.06
N LEU A 11 -8.03 11.61 96.00
CA LEU A 11 -8.86 11.24 94.86
C LEU A 11 -8.42 11.94 93.57
N GLN A 12 -8.03 13.22 93.66
CA GLN A 12 -7.49 13.98 92.54
C GLN A 12 -6.16 13.37 92.06
N GLN A 13 -5.25 13.02 92.98
CA GLN A 13 -4.00 12.34 92.62
C GLN A 13 -4.23 11.00 91.95
N CYS A 14 -5.18 10.19 92.44
CA CYS A 14 -5.53 8.91 91.82
C CYS A 14 -6.13 9.10 90.41
N ARG A 15 -6.99 10.11 90.23
CA ARG A 15 -7.55 10.48 88.93
C ARG A 15 -6.44 10.88 87.95
N ASP A 16 -5.54 11.77 88.36
CA ASP A 16 -4.47 12.28 87.50
C ASP A 16 -3.48 11.17 87.11
N GLN A 17 -3.16 10.24 88.03
CA GLN A 17 -2.33 9.07 87.73
C GLN A 17 -3.00 8.12 86.74
N LEU A 18 -4.30 7.84 86.91
CA LEU A 18 -5.04 6.97 86.00
C LEU A 18 -5.22 7.61 84.62
N GLU A 19 -5.43 8.93 84.57
CA GLU A 19 -5.51 9.70 83.34
C GLU A 19 -4.16 9.68 82.58
N LEU A 20 -3.05 9.83 83.29
CA LEU A 20 -1.70 9.72 82.70
C LEU A 20 -1.47 8.36 82.02
N CYS A 21 -1.97 7.27 82.60
CA CYS A 21 -1.91 5.94 82.00
C CYS A 21 -2.74 5.81 80.71
N THR A 22 -3.75 6.66 80.49
CA THR A 22 -4.56 6.68 79.26
C THR A 22 -4.01 7.62 78.18
N GLN A 23 -3.35 8.71 78.59
CA GLN A 23 -2.79 9.69 77.67
C GLN A 23 -1.44 9.25 77.08
N THR A 24 -0.72 8.37 77.77
CA THR A 24 0.55 7.83 77.27
C THR A 24 0.26 6.68 76.29
N PRO A 25 0.55 6.83 74.98
CA PRO A 25 0.34 5.74 74.04
C PRO A 25 1.21 4.56 74.45
N LEU A 26 0.62 3.36 74.51
CA LEU A 26 1.36 2.14 74.81
C LEU A 26 2.48 1.99 73.78
N ASN A 27 3.73 1.85 74.23
CA ASN A 27 4.84 1.53 73.36
C ASN A 27 4.78 0.03 73.00
N ILE A 28 3.89 -0.30 72.07
CA ILE A 28 3.60 -1.69 71.68
C ILE A 28 4.85 -2.37 71.14
N GLU A 29 5.75 -1.64 70.49
CA GLU A 29 6.98 -2.23 69.92
C GLU A 29 7.94 -2.72 71.01
N SER A 30 8.08 -1.98 72.11
CA SER A 30 8.96 -2.38 73.22
C SER A 30 8.43 -3.54 74.04
N TYR A 31 7.10 -3.67 74.16
CA TYR A 31 6.45 -4.72 74.97
C TYR A 31 5.78 -5.81 74.12
N ARG A 32 6.07 -5.84 72.81
CA ARG A 32 5.37 -6.71 71.85
C ARG A 32 5.47 -8.19 72.22
N GLU A 33 6.67 -8.64 72.54
CA GLU A 33 6.95 -10.05 72.84
C GLU A 33 6.22 -10.50 74.11
N GLU A 34 6.25 -9.68 75.15
CA GLU A 34 5.51 -9.91 76.40
C GLU A 34 4.00 -9.94 76.16
N LEU A 35 3.45 -8.97 75.43
CA LEU A 35 2.01 -8.91 75.11
C LEU A 35 1.55 -10.12 74.31
N ILE A 36 2.34 -10.58 73.35
CA ILE A 36 2.00 -11.76 72.52
C ILE A 36 1.98 -13.03 73.35
N HIS A 37 2.98 -13.22 74.22
CA HIS A 37 3.10 -14.42 75.04
C HIS A 37 2.13 -14.45 76.21
N GLU A 38 1.95 -13.33 76.93
CA GLU A 38 1.04 -13.28 78.07
C GLU A 38 -0.42 -13.28 77.64
N CYS A 39 -0.76 -12.49 76.61
CA CYS A 39 -2.14 -12.35 76.16
C CYS A 39 -2.53 -13.37 75.08
N HIS A 40 -1.59 -14.17 74.57
CA HIS A 40 -1.79 -15.15 73.51
C HIS A 40 -2.41 -14.56 72.23
N ILE A 41 -1.95 -13.38 71.81
CA ILE A 41 -2.45 -12.64 70.63
C ILE A 41 -1.43 -12.74 69.50
N ALA A 42 -1.87 -12.97 68.26
CA ALA A 42 -1.02 -12.91 67.07
C ALA A 42 0.25 -13.81 67.11
N ILE A 43 0.20 -14.94 67.84
CA ILE A 43 1.34 -15.88 68.00
C ILE A 43 1.84 -16.39 66.64
N ASP A 44 0.92 -16.72 65.73
CA ASP A 44 1.28 -17.24 64.41
C ASP A 44 2.01 -16.18 63.57
N LEU A 45 1.52 -14.93 63.59
CA LEU A 45 2.15 -13.80 62.91
C LEU A 45 3.51 -13.47 63.52
N TRP A 46 3.67 -13.62 64.83
CA TRP A 46 4.95 -13.45 65.51
C TRP A 46 5.98 -14.49 65.08
N ASN A 47 5.58 -15.75 65.02
CA ASN A 47 6.44 -16.82 64.53
C ASN A 47 6.83 -16.60 63.06
N GLU A 48 5.89 -16.14 62.23
CA GLU A 48 6.16 -15.80 60.84
C GLU A 48 7.10 -14.60 60.71
N LEU A 49 6.96 -13.58 61.57
CA LEU A 49 7.86 -12.44 61.65
C LEU A 49 9.28 -12.88 62.01
N LYS A 50 9.45 -13.70 63.06
CA LYS A 50 10.76 -14.24 63.47
C LYS A 50 11.41 -15.06 62.36
N SER A 51 10.64 -15.88 61.65
CA SER A 51 11.12 -16.63 60.48
C SER A 51 11.56 -15.68 59.35
N SER A 52 10.78 -14.62 59.09
CA SER A 52 11.10 -13.62 58.08
C SER A 52 12.35 -12.81 58.45
N GLU A 53 12.52 -12.42 59.72
CA GLU A 53 13.70 -11.70 60.22
C GLU A 53 14.98 -12.54 60.11
N LYS A 54 14.90 -13.83 60.46
CA LYS A 54 15.99 -14.77 60.24
C LYS A 54 16.36 -14.86 58.76
N ARG A 55 15.36 -14.91 57.87
CA ARG A 55 15.57 -14.92 56.42
C ARG A 55 16.19 -13.61 55.90
N VAL A 56 15.85 -12.47 56.48
CA VAL A 56 16.51 -11.18 56.16
C VAL A 56 18.00 -11.27 56.47
N LEU A 57 18.39 -11.75 57.66
CA LEU A 57 19.81 -11.88 58.04
C LEU A 57 20.58 -12.82 57.10
N GLU A 58 19.97 -13.94 56.71
CA GLU A 58 20.56 -14.87 55.72
C GLU A 58 20.77 -14.19 54.36
N LEU A 59 19.76 -13.47 53.85
CA LEU A 59 19.82 -12.78 52.56
C LEU A 59 20.76 -11.56 52.59
N GLU A 60 20.89 -10.87 53.72
CA GLU A 60 21.89 -9.80 53.91
C GLU A 60 23.32 -10.36 53.88
N SER A 61 23.54 -11.53 54.50
CA SER A 61 24.82 -12.23 54.39
C SER A 61 25.10 -12.64 52.93
N ASN A 62 24.11 -13.26 52.27
CA ASN A 62 24.23 -13.73 50.88
C ASN A 62 24.44 -12.58 49.87
N THR A 63 23.78 -11.44 50.07
CA THR A 63 23.98 -10.25 49.23
C THR A 63 25.37 -9.64 49.44
N LYS A 64 25.90 -9.61 50.67
CA LYS A 64 27.28 -9.19 50.94
C LYS A 64 28.30 -10.09 50.22
N ILE A 65 28.09 -11.40 50.25
CA ILE A 65 28.96 -12.39 49.59
C ILE A 65 28.88 -12.26 48.07
N THR A 66 27.67 -12.19 47.50
CA THR A 66 27.47 -12.14 46.04
C THR A 66 27.79 -10.79 45.40
N LYS A 67 27.85 -9.70 46.17
CA LYS A 67 28.22 -8.36 45.67
C LYS A 67 29.61 -8.29 45.03
N GLY A 68 30.55 -9.13 45.50
CA GLY A 68 31.92 -9.19 44.98
C GLY A 68 32.13 -10.21 43.86
N LEU A 69 31.11 -11.02 43.52
CA LEU A 69 31.22 -12.05 42.50
C LEU A 69 30.98 -11.48 41.10
N SER A 70 31.59 -12.07 40.08
CA SER A 70 31.40 -11.67 38.68
C SER A 70 29.97 -11.92 38.17
N ASN A 71 29.23 -12.83 38.82
CA ASN A 71 27.84 -13.15 38.50
C ASN A 71 26.87 -12.10 39.05
N LYS A 72 26.62 -11.05 38.25
CA LYS A 72 25.67 -9.97 38.59
C LYS A 72 24.21 -10.44 38.70
N MET A 73 23.86 -11.58 38.11
CA MET A 73 22.50 -12.12 38.11
C MET A 73 22.11 -12.68 39.48
N GLU A 74 23.02 -13.44 40.11
CA GLU A 74 22.81 -13.98 41.47
C GLU A 74 22.70 -12.87 42.52
N TYR A 75 23.55 -11.83 42.41
CA TYR A 75 23.44 -10.64 43.25
C TYR A 75 22.09 -9.94 43.08
N SER A 76 21.64 -9.72 41.84
CA SER A 76 20.35 -9.08 41.57
C SER A 76 19.18 -9.90 42.12
N LYS A 77 19.21 -11.23 41.97
CA LYS A 77 18.20 -12.13 42.54
C LYS A 77 18.16 -12.06 44.07
N ALA A 78 19.31 -12.15 44.72
CA ALA A 78 19.41 -12.06 46.18
C ALA A 78 19.00 -10.67 46.71
N ALA A 79 19.35 -9.59 46.01
CA ALA A 79 18.96 -8.22 46.38
C ALA A 79 17.44 -7.99 46.24
N ASN A 80 16.82 -8.51 45.16
CA ASN A 80 15.38 -8.43 44.97
C ASN A 80 14.63 -9.26 46.02
N GLU A 81 15.08 -10.49 46.28
CA GLU A 81 14.49 -11.34 47.33
C GLU A 81 14.61 -10.68 48.71
N LEU A 82 15.77 -10.09 49.03
CA LEU A 82 15.98 -9.35 50.28
C LEU A 82 14.99 -8.19 50.43
N LEU A 83 14.74 -7.44 49.35
CA LEU A 83 13.78 -6.32 49.37
C LEU A 83 12.36 -6.81 49.64
N VAL A 84 11.94 -7.89 49.00
CA VAL A 84 10.62 -8.51 49.20
C VAL A 84 10.45 -9.00 50.65
N VAL A 85 11.43 -9.71 51.19
CA VAL A 85 11.38 -10.23 52.57
C VAL A 85 11.41 -9.09 53.60
N LYS A 86 12.19 -8.03 53.37
CA LYS A 86 12.16 -6.83 54.22
C LYS A 86 10.80 -6.13 54.22
N LYS A 87 10.14 -6.06 53.06
CA LYS A 87 8.78 -5.51 52.97
C LYS A 87 7.79 -6.38 53.75
N LYS A 88 7.86 -7.70 53.60
CA LYS A 88 7.02 -8.66 54.33
C LYS A 88 7.22 -8.56 55.85
N SER A 89 8.46 -8.48 56.33
CA SER A 89 8.77 -8.31 57.76
C SER A 89 8.17 -7.02 58.34
N LYS A 90 8.24 -5.89 57.60
CA LYS A 90 7.58 -4.64 58.02
C LYS A 90 6.06 -4.75 58.07
N GLU A 91 5.47 -5.43 57.09
CA GLU A 91 4.02 -5.64 57.01
C GLU A 91 3.51 -6.51 58.17
N LEU A 92 4.18 -7.64 58.44
CA LEU A 92 3.91 -8.49 59.59
C LEU A 92 4.04 -7.73 60.92
N SER A 93 5.08 -6.91 61.07
CA SER A 93 5.28 -6.05 62.25
C SER A 93 4.10 -5.08 62.45
N SER A 94 3.62 -4.44 61.37
CA SER A 94 2.46 -3.56 61.43
C SER A 94 1.17 -4.31 61.75
N GLN A 95 0.99 -5.50 61.17
CA GLN A 95 -0.18 -6.34 61.39
C GLN A 95 -0.28 -6.84 62.83
N ILE A 96 0.84 -7.24 63.43
CA ILE A 96 0.93 -7.61 64.85
C ILE A 96 0.53 -6.42 65.73
N ASN A 97 1.05 -5.22 65.48
CA ASN A 97 0.68 -4.03 66.24
C ASN A 97 -0.82 -3.73 66.14
N LYS A 98 -1.41 -3.93 64.95
CA LYS A 98 -2.84 -3.75 64.73
C LYS A 98 -3.65 -4.77 65.54
N GLU A 99 -3.25 -6.05 65.48
CA GLU A 99 -3.97 -7.13 66.15
C GLU A 99 -3.90 -7.03 67.67
N ILE A 100 -2.74 -6.62 68.23
CA ILE A 100 -2.61 -6.29 69.64
C ILE A 100 -3.57 -5.16 70.03
N ASN A 101 -3.59 -4.05 69.29
CA ASN A 101 -4.49 -2.92 69.57
C ASN A 101 -5.98 -3.28 69.50
N THR A 102 -6.36 -4.13 68.54
CA THR A 102 -7.75 -4.54 68.36
C THR A 102 -8.14 -5.76 69.19
N SER A 103 -7.20 -6.33 69.95
CA SER A 103 -7.47 -7.49 70.79
C SER A 103 -8.59 -7.21 71.78
N SER A 104 -9.43 -8.21 72.00
CA SER A 104 -10.49 -8.17 73.02
C SER A 104 -9.94 -7.80 74.40
N ILE A 105 -8.73 -8.24 74.74
CA ILE A 105 -8.08 -7.97 76.03
C ILE A 105 -7.76 -6.48 76.15
N MET A 106 -7.10 -5.91 75.14
CA MET A 106 -6.75 -4.49 75.12
C MET A 106 -7.99 -3.60 75.14
N VAL A 107 -8.99 -3.90 74.30
CA VAL A 107 -10.25 -3.15 74.25
C VAL A 107 -11.01 -3.22 75.58
N LYS A 108 -11.05 -4.38 76.24
CA LYS A 108 -11.67 -4.53 77.56
C LYS A 108 -10.93 -3.74 78.63
N ASN A 109 -9.60 -3.75 78.61
CA ASN A 109 -8.78 -2.99 79.56
C ASN A 109 -8.99 -1.48 79.38
N THR A 110 -8.98 -0.97 78.14
CA THR A 110 -9.28 0.45 77.86
C THR A 110 -10.68 0.84 78.34
N LYS A 111 -11.69 -0.01 78.11
CA LYS A 111 -13.05 0.22 78.61
C LYS A 111 -13.09 0.23 80.15
N ARG A 112 -12.38 -0.69 80.81
CA ARG A 112 -12.31 -0.76 82.27
C ARG A 112 -11.69 0.50 82.86
N VAL A 113 -10.57 0.97 82.30
CA VAL A 113 -9.92 2.21 82.75
C VAL A 113 -10.85 3.41 82.61
N LYS A 114 -11.59 3.51 81.49
CA LYS A 114 -12.57 4.59 81.30
C LYS A 114 -13.69 4.56 82.33
N ILE A 115 -14.23 3.38 82.63
CA ILE A 115 -15.27 3.23 83.67
C ILE A 115 -14.73 3.63 85.05
N GLU A 116 -13.49 3.29 85.38
CA GLU A 116 -12.90 3.71 86.66
C GLU A 116 -12.63 5.22 86.72
N LEU A 117 -12.25 5.86 85.60
CA LEU A 117 -12.17 7.32 85.51
C LEU A 117 -13.54 7.99 85.75
N ASP A 118 -14.59 7.50 85.08
CA ASP A 118 -15.95 8.04 85.25
C ASP A 118 -16.42 7.91 86.72
N ARG A 119 -16.11 6.77 87.38
CA ARG A 119 -16.40 6.56 88.81
C ARG A 119 -15.62 7.48 89.72
N LEU A 120 -14.33 7.71 89.43
CA LEU A 120 -13.49 8.64 90.19
C LEU A 120 -14.01 10.08 90.05
N ASP A 121 -14.38 10.50 88.85
CA ASP A 121 -14.95 11.83 88.59
C ASP A 121 -16.27 12.03 89.36
N ASP A 122 -17.16 11.03 89.36
CA ASP A 122 -18.40 11.09 90.14
C ASP A 122 -18.14 11.17 91.66
N THR A 123 -17.21 10.36 92.16
CA THR A 123 -16.85 10.34 93.59
C THR A 123 -16.20 11.67 94.01
N LEU A 124 -15.33 12.21 93.17
CA LEU A 124 -14.63 13.47 93.39
C LEU A 124 -15.61 14.66 93.38
N ARG A 125 -16.58 14.65 92.45
CA ARG A 125 -17.66 15.64 92.42
C ARG A 125 -18.51 15.61 93.70
N ILE A 126 -18.87 14.43 94.19
CA ILE A 126 -19.63 14.28 95.44
C ILE A 126 -18.81 14.84 96.62
N ALA A 127 -17.54 14.44 96.74
CA ALA A 127 -16.66 14.90 97.82
C ALA A 127 -16.43 16.43 97.79
N GLN A 128 -16.33 17.03 96.60
CA GLN A 128 -16.23 18.49 96.45
C GLN A 128 -17.51 19.22 96.87
N LEU A 129 -18.69 18.68 96.52
CA LEU A 129 -19.97 19.25 96.94
C LEU A 129 -20.17 19.17 98.46
N GLU A 130 -19.78 18.05 99.09
CA GLU A 130 -19.82 17.90 100.55
C GLU A 130 -18.87 18.89 101.25
N LEU A 131 -17.67 19.12 100.70
CA LEU A 131 -16.73 20.13 101.20
C LEU A 131 -17.33 21.55 101.10
N GLN A 132 -18.01 21.87 99.99
CA GLN A 132 -18.69 23.15 99.80
C GLN A 132 -19.85 23.34 100.79
N LEU A 133 -20.67 22.31 101.01
CA LEU A 133 -21.78 22.35 101.97
C LEU A 133 -21.30 22.51 103.41
N GLN A 134 -20.22 21.82 103.81
CA GLN A 134 -19.63 22.01 105.13
C GLN A 134 -18.96 23.38 105.29
N SER A 135 -18.44 23.96 104.20
CA SER A 135 -17.92 25.33 104.21
C SER A 135 -19.03 26.37 104.34
N SER A 136 -20.22 26.14 103.75
CA SER A 136 -21.36 27.06 103.84
C SER A 136 -22.14 26.93 105.16
N GLU A 137 -22.27 25.74 105.73
CA GLU A 137 -22.84 25.54 107.08
C GLU A 137 -22.00 26.19 108.19
N SER A 138 -20.71 26.46 107.94
CA SER A 138 -19.85 27.20 108.89
C SER A 138 -20.10 28.73 108.92
N SER A 139 -21.02 29.25 108.09
CA SER A 139 -21.25 30.69 107.90
C SER A 139 -22.63 31.24 108.27
N THR A 140 -23.54 30.45 108.83
CA THR A 140 -24.87 30.96 109.23
C THR A 140 -25.26 30.52 110.64
N THR A 141 -24.79 31.30 111.62
CA THR A 141 -25.38 31.36 112.95
C THR A 141 -26.55 32.35 112.95
N THR A 142 -27.60 32.00 113.70
CA THR A 142 -28.86 32.75 113.98
C THR A 142 -29.94 32.61 112.90
N GLY A 143 -31.16 32.13 113.16
CA GLY A 143 -31.90 32.02 114.42
C GLY A 143 -33.20 32.83 114.29
N ASN A 144 -34.32 32.11 114.32
CA ASN A 144 -35.70 32.56 114.59
C ASN A 144 -36.56 33.17 113.45
N MET A 145 -37.42 32.30 112.89
CA MET A 145 -38.89 32.38 112.89
C MET A 145 -39.53 33.75 113.21
N THR A 146 -40.22 34.38 112.24
CA THR A 146 -41.70 34.37 112.07
C THR A 146 -42.13 35.30 110.91
N PRO A 147 -43.12 34.95 110.07
CA PRO A 147 -43.59 35.78 108.97
C PRO A 147 -44.79 36.65 109.39
N SER A 148 -44.76 37.93 109.04
CA SER A 148 -45.90 38.85 109.16
C SER A 148 -46.18 39.48 107.79
N LEU A 149 -47.47 39.77 107.56
CA LEU A 149 -48.24 40.42 106.46
C LEU A 149 -47.56 41.30 105.38
N GLN A 150 -46.25 41.52 105.39
CA GLN A 150 -45.48 42.12 104.30
C GLN A 150 -45.40 41.20 103.05
N ALA A 151 -45.50 39.89 103.26
CA ALA A 151 -45.32 38.88 102.21
C ALA A 151 -46.38 38.92 101.10
N GLU A 152 -47.61 39.38 101.36
CA GLU A 152 -48.68 39.44 100.35
C GLU A 152 -48.56 40.64 99.41
N LEU A 153 -47.97 41.77 99.83
CA LEU A 153 -47.75 42.93 98.96
C LEU A 153 -46.49 42.77 98.08
N GLU A 154 -45.47 42.06 98.57
CA GLU A 154 -44.26 41.69 97.80
C GLU A 154 -44.46 40.44 96.92
N ALA A 155 -45.49 39.62 97.20
CA ALA A 155 -45.82 38.44 96.40
C ALA A 155 -46.31 38.80 94.99
N VAL A 156 -47.03 39.91 94.78
CA VAL A 156 -47.59 40.24 93.45
C VAL A 156 -46.49 40.49 92.39
N PRO A 157 -45.43 41.28 92.67
CA PRO A 157 -44.27 41.36 91.78
C PRO A 157 -43.53 40.03 91.60
N ALA A 158 -43.39 39.22 92.66
CA ALA A 158 -42.73 37.92 92.59
C ALA A 158 -43.52 36.88 91.78
N GLN A 159 -44.85 36.92 91.83
CA GLN A 159 -45.75 36.06 91.06
C GLN A 159 -45.73 36.43 89.58
N LEU A 160 -45.71 37.73 89.27
CA LEU A 160 -45.60 38.24 87.91
C LEU A 160 -44.21 37.93 87.31
N LEU A 161 -43.15 38.06 88.11
CA LEU A 161 -41.80 37.62 87.75
C LEU A 161 -41.75 36.11 87.51
N ARG A 162 -42.41 35.31 88.35
CA ARG A 162 -42.51 33.85 88.18
C ARG A 162 -43.23 33.48 86.90
N GLU A 163 -44.33 34.13 86.56
CA GLU A 163 -45.05 33.90 85.29
C GLU A 163 -44.22 34.33 84.07
N GLN A 164 -43.48 35.45 84.16
CA GLN A 164 -42.51 35.84 83.14
C GLN A 164 -41.37 34.82 82.97
N LEU A 165 -40.84 34.29 84.07
CA LEU A 165 -39.80 33.26 84.02
C LEU A 165 -40.35 31.94 83.48
N ILE A 166 -41.58 31.55 83.82
CA ILE A 166 -42.24 30.35 83.27
C ILE A 166 -42.49 30.49 81.77
N THR A 167 -42.96 31.66 81.31
CA THR A 167 -43.17 31.92 79.88
C THR A 167 -41.85 31.96 79.11
N GLN A 168 -40.82 32.60 79.63
CA GLN A 168 -39.47 32.55 79.06
C GLN A 168 -38.93 31.12 79.00
N ASN A 169 -39.11 30.33 80.06
CA ASN A 169 -38.66 28.94 80.09
C ASN A 169 -39.41 28.07 79.05
N LYS A 170 -40.71 28.30 78.84
CA LYS A 170 -41.46 27.65 77.75
C LYS A 170 -40.91 28.00 76.37
N VAL A 171 -40.61 29.27 76.11
CA VAL A 171 -40.03 29.72 74.83
C VAL A 171 -38.64 29.10 74.63
N ILE A 172 -37.81 29.07 75.68
CA ILE A 172 -36.47 28.45 75.64
C ILE A 172 -36.58 26.94 75.37
N ASN A 173 -37.52 26.25 76.00
CA ASN A 173 -37.72 24.81 75.76
C ASN A 173 -38.20 24.53 74.34
N GLN A 174 -39.08 25.36 73.77
CA GLN A 174 -39.47 25.24 72.35
C GLN A 174 -38.28 25.44 71.42
N ALA A 175 -37.47 26.48 71.65
CA ALA A 175 -36.26 26.71 70.85
C ALA A 175 -35.25 25.55 70.98
N LEU A 176 -35.11 24.96 72.17
CA LEU A 176 -34.28 23.77 72.39
C LEU A 176 -34.81 22.54 71.64
N GLU A 177 -36.13 22.34 71.59
CA GLU A 177 -36.76 21.25 70.84
C GLU A 177 -36.52 21.42 69.34
N GLU A 178 -36.66 22.65 68.81
CA GLU A 178 -36.38 22.98 67.41
C GLU A 178 -34.91 22.71 67.06
N VAL A 179 -33.97 23.16 67.90
CA VAL A 179 -32.53 22.89 67.70
C VAL A 179 -32.21 21.39 67.76
N ARG A 180 -32.86 20.64 68.65
CA ARG A 180 -32.69 19.18 68.70
C ARG A 180 -33.22 18.51 67.43
N TYR A 181 -34.38 18.97 66.92
CA TYR A 181 -34.96 18.46 65.70
C TYR A 181 -34.08 18.76 64.48
N THR A 182 -33.60 20.00 64.32
CA THR A 182 -32.70 20.36 63.22
C THR A 182 -31.38 19.60 63.29
N LEU A 183 -30.78 19.50 64.49
CA LEU A 183 -29.56 18.71 64.68
C LEU A 183 -29.75 17.24 64.33
N HIS A 184 -30.90 16.64 64.68
CA HIS A 184 -31.17 15.25 64.35
C HIS A 184 -31.34 15.07 62.83
N ARG A 185 -32.03 16.00 62.17
CA ARG A 185 -32.20 15.98 60.72
C ARG A 185 -30.86 16.13 59.99
N GLU A 186 -30.05 17.13 60.36
CA GLU A 186 -28.72 17.35 59.77
C GLU A 186 -27.80 16.15 60.00
N LYS A 187 -27.85 15.50 61.16
CA LYS A 187 -27.10 14.26 61.41
C LYS A 187 -27.52 13.12 60.50
N GLU A 188 -28.79 13.05 60.10
CA GLU A 188 -29.27 12.03 59.17
C GLU A 188 -28.81 12.35 57.75
N ASP A 189 -29.03 13.59 57.29
CA ASP A 189 -28.61 14.07 55.97
C ASP A 189 -27.08 13.91 55.80
N HIS A 190 -26.30 14.24 56.83
CA HIS A 190 -24.85 14.02 56.82
C HIS A 190 -24.46 12.54 56.79
N ARG A 191 -25.22 11.65 57.44
CA ARG A 191 -24.96 10.21 57.39
C ARG A 191 -25.22 9.64 56.01
N GLU A 192 -26.31 10.04 55.35
CA GLU A 192 -26.61 9.65 53.97
C GLU A 192 -25.53 10.15 53.00
N LEU A 193 -25.17 11.44 53.07
CA LEU A 193 -24.13 12.01 52.21
C LEU A 193 -22.77 11.31 52.38
N VAL A 194 -22.39 10.98 53.62
CA VAL A 194 -21.16 10.23 53.88
C VAL A 194 -21.22 8.82 53.30
N ALA A 195 -22.37 8.15 53.35
CA ALA A 195 -22.56 6.83 52.74
C ALA A 195 -22.43 6.90 51.21
N ASP A 196 -23.03 7.90 50.57
CA ASP A 196 -22.93 8.12 49.12
C ASP A 196 -21.49 8.38 48.69
N ILE A 197 -20.78 9.27 49.39
CA ILE A 197 -19.36 9.55 49.11
C ILE A 197 -18.50 8.30 49.32
N GLN A 198 -18.76 7.51 50.35
CA GLN A 198 -18.04 6.24 50.57
C GLN A 198 -18.28 5.24 49.43
N PHE A 199 -19.51 5.18 48.92
CA PHE A 199 -19.87 4.35 47.78
C PHE A 199 -19.18 4.80 46.49
N GLU A 200 -19.15 6.11 46.22
CA GLU A 200 -18.42 6.68 45.07
C GLU A 200 -16.92 6.41 45.16
N ILE A 201 -16.31 6.64 46.33
CA ILE A 201 -14.89 6.33 46.56
C ILE A 201 -14.59 4.85 46.31
N LYS A 202 -15.46 3.95 46.77
CA LYS A 202 -15.32 2.51 46.53
C LYS A 202 -15.40 2.21 45.03
N THR A 203 -16.39 2.75 44.34
CA THR A 203 -16.57 2.56 42.89
C THR A 203 -15.36 3.07 42.09
N ILE A 204 -14.81 4.23 42.47
CA ILE A 204 -13.61 4.80 41.85
C ILE A 204 -12.39 3.92 42.12
N ARG A 205 -12.22 3.38 43.33
CA ARG A 205 -11.15 2.43 43.66
C ARG A 205 -11.25 1.15 42.85
N ASP A 206 -12.44 0.56 42.77
CA ASP A 206 -12.70 -0.64 41.97
C ASP A 206 -12.36 -0.39 40.48
N ASN A 207 -12.70 0.80 39.95
CA ASN A 207 -12.33 1.21 38.60
C ASN A 207 -10.82 1.40 38.41
N LEU A 208 -10.13 2.01 39.39
CA LEU A 208 -8.66 2.18 39.37
C LEU A 208 -7.95 0.83 39.42
N ASP A 209 -8.41 -0.10 40.25
CA ASP A 209 -7.88 -1.46 40.33
C ASP A 209 -8.15 -2.22 39.02
N ALA A 210 -9.33 -2.07 38.41
CA ALA A 210 -9.62 -2.63 37.10
C ALA A 210 -8.73 -2.02 36.00
N MET A 211 -8.41 -0.72 36.07
CA MET A 211 -7.47 -0.09 35.15
C MET A 211 -6.04 -0.62 35.35
N ALA A 212 -5.59 -0.77 36.60
CA ALA A 212 -4.26 -1.32 36.92
C ALA A 212 -4.10 -2.78 36.48
N ASN A 213 -5.18 -3.56 36.59
CA ASN A 213 -5.22 -4.97 36.18
C ASN A 213 -5.54 -5.16 34.69
N GLY A 214 -5.78 -4.07 33.93
CA GLY A 214 -6.13 -4.12 32.51
C GLY A 214 -7.53 -4.68 32.21
N THR A 215 -8.39 -4.82 33.21
CA THR A 215 -9.76 -5.35 33.09
C THR A 215 -10.82 -4.25 33.05
N TYR A 216 -10.42 -2.97 33.00
CA TYR A 216 -11.35 -1.85 32.92
C TYR A 216 -12.22 -1.94 31.65
N PRO A 217 -13.55 -2.14 31.78
CA PRO A 217 -14.40 -2.50 30.63
C PRO A 217 -14.35 -1.52 29.46
N PRO A 218 -14.39 -0.18 29.68
CA PRO A 218 -14.29 0.78 28.59
C PRO A 218 -12.98 0.69 27.79
N ALA A 219 -11.87 0.38 28.47
CA ALA A 219 -10.57 0.20 27.80
C ALA A 219 -10.54 -1.10 26.99
N MET A 220 -11.03 -2.21 27.56
CA MET A 220 -11.11 -3.49 26.87
C MET A 220 -12.01 -3.43 25.63
N GLU A 221 -13.17 -2.77 25.73
CA GLU A 221 -14.06 -2.59 24.58
C GLU A 221 -13.43 -1.73 23.47
N PHE A 222 -12.69 -0.68 23.84
CA PHE A 222 -11.98 0.13 22.87
C PHE A 222 -10.91 -0.70 22.14
N GLU A 223 -10.15 -1.50 22.87
CA GLU A 223 -9.12 -2.38 22.30
C GLU A 223 -9.74 -3.44 21.39
N ALA A 224 -10.83 -4.09 21.81
CA ALA A 224 -11.58 -5.04 20.98
C ALA A 224 -12.05 -4.39 19.66
N ARG A 225 -12.62 -3.17 19.73
CA ARG A 225 -13.02 -2.40 18.54
C ARG A 225 -11.84 -2.09 17.61
N GLN A 226 -10.66 -1.81 18.16
CA GLN A 226 -9.45 -1.56 17.35
C GLN A 226 -8.95 -2.85 16.68
N ILE A 227 -8.98 -3.98 17.39
CA ILE A 227 -8.63 -5.30 16.85
C ILE A 227 -9.56 -5.65 15.69
N ASP A 228 -10.88 -5.48 15.86
CA ASP A 228 -11.87 -5.75 14.81
C ASP A 228 -11.67 -4.84 13.59
N ARG A 229 -11.41 -3.54 13.80
CA ARG A 229 -11.08 -2.61 12.70
C ARG A 229 -9.85 -3.06 11.92
N ARG A 230 -8.76 -3.41 12.62
CA ARG A 230 -7.53 -3.92 11.99
C ARG A 230 -7.80 -5.20 11.20
N ARG A 231 -8.53 -6.15 11.78
CA ARG A 231 -8.90 -7.41 11.13
C ARG A 231 -9.72 -7.17 9.87
N ASN A 232 -10.72 -6.30 9.93
CA ASN A 232 -11.55 -5.94 8.77
C ASN A 232 -10.74 -5.25 7.68
N GLN A 233 -9.82 -4.35 8.05
CA GLN A 233 -8.91 -3.70 7.10
C GLN A 233 -7.98 -4.72 6.42
N THR A 234 -7.37 -5.63 7.18
CA THR A 234 -6.54 -6.71 6.64
C THR A 234 -7.33 -7.61 5.70
N ASN A 235 -8.56 -7.98 6.06
CA ASN A 235 -9.43 -8.79 5.20
C ASN A 235 -9.77 -8.05 3.90
N ASN A 236 -10.07 -6.75 3.95
CA ASN A 236 -10.36 -5.96 2.76
C ASN A 236 -9.14 -5.88 1.82
N ILE A 237 -7.95 -5.63 2.37
CA ILE A 237 -6.70 -5.62 1.61
C ILE A 237 -6.43 -6.99 0.98
N ASN A 238 -6.63 -8.08 1.72
CA ASN A 238 -6.43 -9.44 1.20
C ASN A 238 -7.42 -9.76 0.06
N ASN A 239 -8.68 -9.33 0.19
CA ASN A 239 -9.68 -9.49 -0.86
C ASN A 239 -9.29 -8.70 -2.11
N GLN A 240 -8.89 -7.43 -1.97
CA GLN A 240 -8.40 -6.61 -3.08
C GLN A 240 -7.18 -7.24 -3.75
N ARG A 241 -6.22 -7.75 -2.97
CA ARG A 241 -5.05 -8.47 -3.49
C ARG A 241 -5.46 -9.71 -4.27
N GLY A 242 -6.47 -10.45 -3.80
CA GLY A 242 -7.04 -11.59 -4.52
C GLY A 242 -7.65 -11.20 -5.86
N THR A 243 -8.44 -10.12 -5.91
CA THR A 243 -9.01 -9.59 -7.15
C THR A 243 -7.92 -9.17 -8.15
N ILE A 244 -6.92 -8.42 -7.69
CA ILE A 244 -5.79 -7.99 -8.53
C ILE A 244 -5.01 -9.20 -9.05
N GLN A 245 -4.80 -10.23 -8.22
CA GLN A 245 -4.11 -11.44 -8.64
C GLN A 245 -4.89 -12.17 -9.75
N ASN A 246 -6.22 -12.28 -9.61
CA ASN A 246 -7.06 -12.87 -10.65
C ASN A 246 -6.99 -12.06 -11.96
N GLU A 247 -7.00 -10.73 -11.90
CA GLU A 247 -6.82 -9.87 -13.08
C GLU A 247 -5.46 -10.08 -13.75
N ILE A 248 -4.38 -10.19 -12.97
CA ILE A 248 -3.04 -10.50 -13.48
C ILE A 248 -3.03 -11.86 -14.19
N ASP A 249 -3.68 -12.87 -13.63
CA ASP A 249 -3.70 -14.20 -14.21
C ASP A 249 -4.52 -14.26 -15.50
N VAL A 250 -5.63 -13.51 -15.58
CA VAL A 250 -6.40 -13.32 -16.83
C VAL A 250 -5.54 -12.61 -17.88
N LEU A 251 -4.83 -11.55 -17.52
CA LEU A 251 -3.96 -10.82 -18.46
C LEU A 251 -2.80 -11.70 -18.97
N LYS A 252 -2.20 -12.51 -18.11
CA LYS A 252 -1.16 -13.48 -18.51
C LYS A 252 -1.71 -14.51 -19.51
N ALA A 253 -2.90 -15.04 -19.26
CA ALA A 253 -3.56 -15.98 -20.18
C ALA A 253 -3.80 -15.33 -21.54
N ARG A 254 -4.27 -14.08 -21.56
CA ARG A 254 -4.50 -13.33 -22.80
C ARG A 254 -3.22 -13.06 -23.58
N ILE A 255 -2.15 -12.62 -22.91
CA ILE A 255 -0.83 -12.42 -23.56
C ILE A 255 -0.32 -13.73 -24.17
N PHE A 256 -0.54 -14.85 -23.49
CA PHE A 256 -0.15 -16.16 -24.00
C PHE A 256 -0.96 -16.58 -25.24
N GLU A 257 -2.26 -16.32 -25.27
CA GLU A 257 -3.10 -16.54 -26.44
C GLU A 257 -2.70 -15.63 -27.61
N ASP A 258 -2.48 -14.33 -27.35
CA ASP A 258 -2.02 -13.38 -28.36
C ASP A 258 -0.66 -13.80 -28.92
N GLY A 259 0.25 -14.31 -28.09
CA GLY A 259 1.54 -14.87 -28.51
C GLY A 259 1.37 -16.06 -29.47
N LYS A 260 0.42 -16.97 -29.21
CA LYS A 260 0.13 -18.08 -30.14
C LYS A 260 -0.41 -17.59 -31.48
N VAL A 261 -1.29 -16.59 -31.47
CA VAL A 261 -1.82 -15.99 -32.71
C VAL A 261 -0.71 -15.31 -33.50
N GLN A 262 0.19 -14.60 -32.81
CA GLN A 262 1.36 -13.98 -33.42
C GLN A 262 2.28 -15.03 -34.06
N ASP A 263 2.62 -16.11 -33.34
CA ASP A 263 3.49 -17.18 -33.86
C ASP A 263 2.86 -17.89 -35.07
N ALA A 264 1.54 -18.13 -35.03
CA ALA A 264 0.80 -18.67 -36.17
C ALA A 264 0.84 -17.72 -37.38
N THR A 265 0.68 -16.42 -37.16
CA THR A 265 0.76 -15.40 -38.22
C THR A 265 2.16 -15.34 -38.82
N ILE A 266 3.20 -15.36 -38.00
CA ILE A 266 4.60 -15.40 -38.45
C ILE A 266 4.83 -16.66 -39.30
N SER A 267 4.34 -17.82 -38.87
CA SER A 267 4.49 -19.07 -39.62
C SER A 267 3.81 -19.02 -40.99
N ILE A 268 2.62 -18.42 -41.08
CA ILE A 268 1.91 -18.21 -42.36
C ILE A 268 2.73 -17.29 -43.28
N LEU A 269 3.20 -16.15 -42.78
CA LEU A 269 3.98 -15.20 -43.57
C LEU A 269 5.31 -15.80 -44.06
N GLN A 270 5.98 -16.59 -43.22
CA GLN A 270 7.20 -17.32 -43.62
C GLN A 270 6.92 -18.35 -44.72
N HIS A 271 5.78 -19.05 -44.63
CA HIS A 271 5.37 -19.98 -45.68
C HIS A 271 5.08 -19.24 -47.00
N GLU A 272 4.34 -18.14 -46.96
CA GLU A 272 4.07 -17.31 -48.15
C GLU A 272 5.35 -16.76 -48.78
N GLN A 273 6.31 -16.31 -47.96
CA GLN A 273 7.61 -15.86 -48.43
C GLN A 273 8.32 -16.97 -49.21
N LEU A 274 8.38 -18.19 -48.66
CA LEU A 274 9.03 -19.33 -49.32
C LEU A 274 8.34 -19.70 -50.65
N VAL A 275 7.00 -19.67 -50.68
CA VAL A 275 6.22 -19.91 -51.92
C VAL A 275 6.53 -18.84 -52.98
N LEU A 276 6.65 -17.56 -52.59
CA LEU A 276 7.00 -16.48 -53.49
C LEU A 276 8.44 -16.57 -54.00
N GLU A 277 9.39 -16.93 -53.13
CA GLU A 277 10.79 -17.18 -53.51
C GLU A 277 10.92 -18.32 -54.52
N GLN A 278 10.19 -19.42 -54.31
CA GLN A 278 10.14 -20.53 -55.25
C GLN A 278 9.53 -20.11 -56.58
N ARG A 279 8.40 -19.40 -56.56
CA ARG A 279 7.77 -18.89 -57.79
C ARG A 279 8.67 -17.92 -58.56
N LEU A 280 9.45 -17.09 -57.86
CA LEU A 280 10.43 -16.21 -58.48
C LEU A 280 11.54 -17.02 -59.17
N ALA A 281 12.06 -18.05 -58.50
CA ALA A 281 13.08 -18.94 -59.07
C ALA A 281 12.55 -19.66 -60.33
N ASP A 282 11.32 -20.17 -60.30
CA ASP A 282 10.68 -20.81 -61.45
C ASP A 282 10.53 -19.84 -62.64
N VAL A 283 10.12 -18.60 -62.39
CA VAL A 283 9.99 -17.58 -63.45
C VAL A 283 11.35 -17.18 -64.02
N ILE A 284 12.38 -17.04 -63.18
CA ILE A 284 13.74 -16.76 -63.64
C ILE A 284 14.22 -17.89 -64.55
N GLN A 285 14.08 -19.15 -64.12
CA GLN A 285 14.47 -20.32 -64.89
C GLN A 285 13.73 -20.37 -66.23
N TYR A 286 12.40 -20.23 -66.22
CA TYR A 286 11.57 -20.20 -67.42
C TYR A 286 12.02 -19.11 -68.39
N ASN A 287 12.26 -17.89 -67.89
CA ASN A 287 12.69 -16.77 -68.71
C ASN A 287 14.09 -17.00 -69.29
N THR A 288 15.03 -17.53 -68.51
CA THR A 288 16.37 -17.89 -69.00
C THR A 288 16.29 -18.93 -70.12
N THR A 289 15.48 -19.98 -69.97
CA THR A 289 15.28 -20.98 -71.03
C THR A 289 14.62 -20.37 -72.26
N SER A 290 13.54 -19.60 -72.09
CA SER A 290 12.84 -18.95 -73.20
C SER A 290 13.73 -17.95 -73.95
N MET A 291 14.56 -17.18 -73.26
CA MET A 291 15.52 -16.26 -73.88
C MET A 291 16.59 -17.02 -74.67
N HIS A 292 17.11 -18.12 -74.12
CA HIS A 292 18.08 -18.97 -74.82
C HIS A 292 17.50 -19.59 -76.10
N ASP A 293 16.24 -20.03 -76.07
CA ASP A 293 15.54 -20.56 -77.25
C ASP A 293 15.36 -19.48 -78.32
N ILE A 294 15.00 -18.25 -77.93
CA ILE A 294 14.88 -17.10 -78.83
C ILE A 294 16.24 -16.75 -79.45
N GLU A 295 17.30 -16.66 -78.63
CA GLU A 295 18.66 -16.39 -79.11
C GLU A 295 19.14 -17.45 -80.10
N THR A 296 18.87 -18.72 -79.81
CA THR A 296 19.19 -19.84 -80.71
C THR A 296 18.41 -19.74 -82.02
N THR A 297 17.13 -19.38 -81.96
CA THR A 297 16.30 -19.18 -83.15
C THR A 297 16.81 -18.01 -84.00
N LEU A 298 17.18 -16.88 -83.37
CA LEU A 298 17.76 -15.73 -84.05
C LEU A 298 19.10 -16.09 -84.70
N PHE A 299 19.97 -16.84 -84.02
CA PHE A 299 21.23 -17.30 -84.56
C PHE A 299 21.03 -18.19 -85.80
N ASN A 300 20.07 -19.12 -85.74
CA ASN A 300 19.74 -19.98 -86.88
C ASN A 300 19.21 -19.16 -88.06
N LEU A 301 18.29 -18.22 -87.83
CA LEU A 301 17.78 -17.32 -88.88
C LEU A 301 18.88 -16.46 -89.50
N HIS A 302 19.84 -15.97 -88.71
CA HIS A 302 20.98 -15.21 -89.23
C HIS A 302 21.88 -16.08 -90.12
N ASN A 303 22.11 -17.34 -89.75
CA ASN A 303 22.84 -18.29 -90.58
C ASN A 303 22.10 -18.60 -91.89
N GLU A 304 20.78 -18.81 -91.84
CA GLU A 304 19.95 -19.00 -93.03
C GLU A 304 19.99 -17.77 -93.94
N GLN A 305 19.85 -16.56 -93.39
CA GLN A 305 19.96 -15.31 -94.14
C GLN A 305 21.33 -15.18 -94.83
N SER A 306 22.40 -15.52 -94.13
CA SER A 306 23.76 -15.51 -94.69
C SER A 306 23.87 -16.49 -95.86
N ASN A 307 23.38 -17.72 -95.71
CA ASN A 307 23.37 -18.73 -96.77
C ASN A 307 22.56 -18.27 -98.00
N ILE A 308 21.36 -17.72 -97.78
CA ILE A 308 20.53 -17.16 -98.87
C ILE A 308 21.27 -16.03 -99.59
N THR A 309 21.95 -15.15 -98.85
CA THR A 309 22.72 -14.04 -99.42
C THR A 309 23.83 -14.55 -100.32
N VAL A 310 24.57 -15.58 -99.90
CA VAL A 310 25.60 -16.23 -100.73
C VAL A 310 24.99 -16.80 -102.02
N VAL A 311 23.85 -17.49 -101.93
CA VAL A 311 23.16 -18.05 -103.10
C VAL A 311 22.70 -16.94 -104.05
N LEU A 312 22.13 -15.85 -103.53
CA LEU A 312 21.72 -14.69 -104.33
C LEU A 312 22.91 -14.04 -105.04
N GLN A 313 24.06 -13.90 -104.38
CA GLN A 313 25.28 -13.40 -105.01
C GLN A 313 25.74 -14.32 -106.15
N GLN A 314 25.68 -15.65 -105.96
CA GLN A 314 26.00 -16.60 -107.03
C GLN A 314 25.05 -16.48 -108.23
N PHE A 315 23.75 -16.30 -108.00
CA PHE A 315 22.78 -16.05 -109.07
C PHE A 315 23.05 -14.73 -109.78
N ALA A 316 23.35 -13.66 -109.06
CA ALA A 316 23.71 -12.38 -109.65
C ALA A 316 24.94 -12.49 -110.57
N ILE A 317 25.95 -13.26 -110.16
CA ILE A 317 27.13 -13.55 -111.00
C ILE A 317 26.73 -14.35 -112.25
N ARG A 318 25.87 -15.38 -112.12
CA ARG A 318 25.39 -16.16 -113.29
C ARG A 318 24.63 -15.29 -114.28
N VAL A 319 23.69 -14.49 -113.80
CA VAL A 319 22.89 -13.57 -114.65
C VAL A 319 23.80 -12.57 -115.35
N ALA A 320 24.80 -12.00 -114.65
CA ALA A 320 25.76 -11.10 -115.27
C ALA A 320 26.57 -11.80 -116.38
N LYS A 321 26.97 -13.07 -116.16
CA LYS A 321 27.68 -13.87 -117.16
C LYS A 321 26.80 -14.19 -118.38
N GLU A 322 25.54 -14.58 -118.17
CA GLU A 322 24.58 -14.84 -119.26
C GLU A 322 24.32 -13.57 -120.08
N GLN A 323 24.19 -12.40 -119.46
CA GLN A 323 24.06 -11.12 -120.17
C GLN A 323 25.31 -10.77 -120.99
N GLU A 324 26.51 -11.09 -120.50
CA GLU A 324 27.76 -10.90 -121.25
C GLU A 324 27.83 -11.85 -122.45
N GLU A 325 27.45 -13.12 -122.27
CA GLU A 325 27.36 -14.12 -123.34
C GLU A 325 26.32 -13.72 -124.41
N GLU A 326 25.14 -13.23 -124.02
CA GLU A 326 24.14 -12.70 -124.95
C GLU A 326 24.67 -11.49 -125.74
N LYS A 327 25.41 -10.57 -125.11
CA LYS A 327 26.06 -9.45 -125.82
C LYS A 327 27.07 -9.94 -126.86
N VAL A 328 27.93 -10.90 -126.48
CA VAL A 328 28.92 -11.49 -127.39
C VAL A 328 28.22 -12.18 -128.56
N LEU A 329 27.15 -12.93 -128.31
CA LEU A 329 26.35 -13.55 -129.37
C LEU A 329 25.69 -12.51 -130.28
N ALA A 330 25.13 -11.43 -129.72
CA ALA A 330 24.54 -10.35 -130.50
C ALA A 330 25.58 -9.60 -131.36
N GLU A 331 26.82 -9.44 -130.87
CA GLU A 331 27.93 -8.86 -131.63
C GLU A 331 28.40 -9.78 -132.76
N LEU A 332 28.53 -11.08 -132.51
CA LEU A 332 28.85 -12.07 -133.55
C LEU A 332 27.77 -12.13 -134.64
N GLU A 333 26.49 -12.11 -134.26
CA GLU A 333 25.38 -12.10 -135.23
C GLU A 333 25.36 -10.79 -136.05
N ARG A 334 25.66 -9.63 -135.43
CA ARG A 334 25.87 -8.38 -136.18
C ARG A 334 27.03 -8.47 -137.16
N ALA A 335 28.17 -9.02 -136.75
CA ALA A 335 29.34 -9.16 -137.61
C ALA A 335 29.01 -10.05 -138.83
N ARG A 336 28.31 -11.16 -138.60
CA ARG A 336 27.84 -12.06 -139.66
C ARG A 336 26.88 -11.36 -140.63
N LEU A 337 25.93 -10.57 -140.12
CA LEU A 337 25.00 -9.80 -140.97
C LEU A 337 25.74 -8.75 -141.80
N ALA A 338 26.76 -8.08 -141.23
CA ALA A 338 27.58 -7.11 -141.94
C ALA A 338 28.42 -7.76 -143.05
N GLU A 339 28.98 -8.95 -142.83
CA GLU A 339 29.67 -9.72 -143.87
C GLU A 339 28.73 -10.10 -145.03
N LEU A 340 27.52 -10.59 -144.72
CA LEU A 340 26.50 -10.91 -145.72
C LEU A 340 26.07 -9.68 -146.54
N GLU A 341 25.98 -8.51 -145.92
CA GLU A 341 25.63 -7.26 -146.61
C GLU A 341 26.79 -6.77 -147.50
N TYR A 342 28.04 -6.93 -147.04
CA TYR A 342 29.22 -6.63 -147.83
C TYR A 342 29.33 -7.53 -149.08
N GLU A 343 29.10 -8.84 -148.93
CA GLU A 343 29.14 -9.83 -150.02
C GLU A 343 28.06 -9.52 -151.07
N LYS A 344 26.83 -9.22 -150.66
CA LYS A 344 25.78 -8.73 -151.56
C LYS A 344 26.19 -7.47 -152.33
N SER A 345 26.88 -6.54 -151.67
CA SER A 345 27.35 -5.31 -152.33
C SER A 345 28.42 -5.56 -153.40
N ILE A 346 29.22 -6.62 -153.25
CA ILE A 346 30.19 -7.07 -154.25
C ILE A 346 29.45 -7.69 -155.41
N ASP A 347 28.55 -8.63 -155.15
CA ASP A 347 27.73 -9.30 -156.18
C ASP A 347 26.95 -8.28 -157.02
N GLU A 348 26.37 -7.25 -156.40
CA GLU A 348 25.70 -6.16 -157.11
C GLU A 348 26.67 -5.38 -158.01
N LYS A 349 27.88 -5.05 -157.53
CA LYS A 349 28.90 -4.36 -158.34
C LYS A 349 29.35 -5.21 -159.53
N GLU A 350 29.57 -6.50 -159.33
CA GLU A 350 29.92 -7.44 -160.40
C GLU A 350 28.79 -7.56 -161.42
N TYR A 351 27.54 -7.66 -160.96
CA TYR A 351 26.35 -7.67 -161.81
C TYR A 351 26.26 -6.40 -162.67
N PHE A 352 26.42 -5.21 -162.08
CA PHE A 352 26.41 -3.95 -162.82
C PHE A 352 27.58 -3.85 -163.80
N ALA A 353 28.78 -4.30 -163.43
CA ALA A 353 29.94 -4.32 -164.33
C ALA A 353 29.68 -5.21 -165.56
N ALA A 354 29.11 -6.41 -165.36
CA ALA A 354 28.71 -7.30 -166.45
C ALA A 354 27.67 -6.66 -167.38
N LEU A 355 26.67 -5.95 -166.80
CA LEU A 355 25.67 -5.20 -167.56
C LEU A 355 26.29 -4.11 -168.44
N TRP A 356 27.25 -3.35 -167.91
CA TRP A 356 27.96 -2.31 -168.65
C TRP A 356 28.77 -2.86 -169.82
N ILE A 357 29.43 -4.02 -169.63
CA ILE A 357 30.14 -4.73 -170.71
C ILE A 357 29.15 -5.14 -171.80
N GLN A 358 28.01 -5.74 -171.45
CA GLN A 358 26.97 -6.11 -172.41
C GLN A 358 26.43 -4.90 -173.18
N LEU A 359 26.16 -3.77 -172.51
CA LEU A 359 25.68 -2.55 -173.14
C LEU A 359 26.71 -1.97 -174.13
N ARG A 360 27.99 -1.92 -173.75
CA ARG A 360 29.07 -1.49 -174.66
C ARG A 360 29.21 -2.43 -175.86
N TRP A 361 29.09 -3.73 -175.66
CA TRP A 361 29.12 -4.72 -176.75
C TRP A 361 27.95 -4.53 -177.72
N LYS A 362 26.72 -4.36 -177.20
CA LYS A 362 25.52 -4.03 -178.00
C LYS A 362 25.71 -2.74 -178.81
N ALA A 363 26.28 -1.70 -178.21
CA ALA A 363 26.55 -0.43 -178.89
C ALA A 363 27.61 -0.57 -180.00
N TYR A 364 28.66 -1.35 -179.78
CA TYR A 364 29.67 -1.67 -180.79
C TYR A 364 29.06 -2.39 -182.00
N CYS A 365 28.24 -3.43 -181.77
CA CYS A 365 27.54 -4.16 -182.83
C CYS A 365 26.63 -3.23 -183.67
N LYS A 366 25.89 -2.31 -183.04
CA LYS A 366 25.04 -1.31 -183.74
C LYS A 366 25.85 -0.37 -184.64
N ARG A 367 27.00 0.15 -184.17
CA ARG A 367 27.84 1.07 -184.97
C ARG A 367 28.50 0.39 -186.17
N LYS A 368 28.83 -0.90 -186.05
CA LYS A 368 29.41 -1.69 -187.15
C LYS A 368 28.40 -1.92 -188.29
N ALA A 369 27.11 -2.10 -187.97
CA ALA A 369 26.03 -2.31 -188.94
C ALA A 369 25.67 -1.05 -189.77
N MET A 370 25.87 0.17 -189.26
CA MET A 370 25.51 1.41 -189.98
C MET A 370 26.52 1.83 -191.06
N LYS A 371 27.77 1.35 -191.06
CA LYS A 371 28.80 1.74 -192.05
C LYS A 371 28.68 1.06 -193.44
N GLN A 372 27.72 0.16 -193.67
CA GLN A 372 27.59 -0.63 -194.91
C GLN A 372 26.42 -0.25 -195.85
N LYS A 373 25.61 0.80 -195.57
CA LYS A 373 24.34 1.05 -196.30
C LYS A 373 24.11 2.50 -196.83
N SER A 374 25.05 3.16 -197.52
CA SER A 374 24.68 4.32 -198.36
C SER A 374 25.59 4.56 -199.57
N ASN A 375 25.18 4.02 -200.73
CA ASN A 375 25.61 4.45 -202.07
C ASN A 375 24.40 4.37 -203.05
N LYS A 376 24.06 5.48 -203.75
CA LYS A 376 22.99 5.77 -204.79
C LYS A 376 21.53 6.07 -204.34
N LYS A 377 21.07 7.35 -204.31
CA LYS A 377 20.29 8.21 -205.30
C LYS A 377 18.77 7.85 -205.40
N SER A 378 17.73 8.71 -205.34
CA SER A 378 17.53 10.18 -205.53
C SER A 378 16.10 10.70 -205.14
N LYS A 379 15.97 12.03 -204.83
CA LYS A 379 14.89 13.04 -205.15
C LYS A 379 13.50 13.14 -204.42
N LYS A 380 13.29 14.33 -203.80
CA LYS A 380 12.12 15.29 -203.72
C LYS A 380 10.84 15.02 -202.89
N GLY A 381 10.53 15.97 -201.97
CA GLY A 381 9.16 16.50 -201.71
C GLY A 381 8.76 16.83 -200.26
N ALA A 382 8.62 18.14 -199.93
CA ALA A 382 7.60 18.85 -199.11
C ALA A 382 6.91 18.20 -197.87
N ASN A 383 6.47 18.85 -196.78
CA ASN A 383 6.56 20.20 -196.18
C ASN A 383 5.74 20.15 -194.84
N GLY A 384 6.11 20.97 -193.82
CA GLY A 384 5.26 21.38 -192.67
C GLY A 384 5.14 20.43 -191.46
N GLY A 385 5.22 20.85 -190.19
CA GLY A 385 5.39 22.18 -189.61
C GLY A 385 5.01 22.22 -188.12
N SER A 386 5.57 23.21 -187.42
CA SER A 386 5.11 23.88 -186.19
C SER A 386 5.59 23.43 -184.79
N LYS A 387 6.37 24.36 -184.21
CA LYS A 387 6.33 24.99 -182.87
C LYS A 387 6.36 24.05 -181.64
N LYS A 388 7.14 24.33 -180.60
CA LYS A 388 7.53 25.63 -180.03
C LYS A 388 8.77 25.44 -179.17
#